data_AF-A0A151RH65-F1
#
_entry.id   AF-A0A151RH65-F1
#
_cell.length_a   1.000
_cell.length_b   1.000
_cell.length_c   1.000
_cell.angle_alpha   90.00
_cell.angle_beta   90.00
_cell.angle_gamma   90.00
#
_symmetry.space_group_name_H-M   'P 1'
#
loop_
_entity.id
_entity.type
_entity.pdbx_description
1 polymer ?
#
loop_
_entity_poly.entity_id
_entity_poly.type
_entity_poly.pdbx_seq_one_letter_code
_entity_poly.pdbx_strand_id
1 'polypeptide(L)' 'MLTGEVEYWWKGTSQMLIDRGMVVDWVCFKRAFLEKYFPESVRHAREAEFMRLQ' A
#
# COMPACT_ATOMS: atom_id res chain seq x y z
N MET A 1 -2.60 17.52 -1.64
CA MET A 1 -2.23 16.85 -0.38
C MET A 1 -2.35 15.35 -0.59
N LEU A 2 -1.28 14.59 -0.33
CA LEU A 2 -1.27 13.12 -0.41
C LEU A 2 -2.42 12.48 0.41
N THR A 3 -2.83 13.15 1.49
CA THR A 3 -3.94 12.72 2.37
C THR A 3 -5.25 12.46 1.60
N GLY A 4 -5.66 13.36 0.69
CA GLY A 4 -6.95 13.21 0.00
C GLY A 4 -6.96 12.09 -1.04
N GLU A 5 -5.82 11.85 -1.70
CA GLU A 5 -5.69 10.75 -2.66
C GLU A 5 -5.72 9.39 -1.93
N VAL A 6 -5.00 9.29 -0.81
CA VAL A 6 -4.94 8.08 0.00
C VAL A 6 -6.31 7.75 0.60
N GLU A 7 -7.02 8.75 1.13
CA GLU A 7 -8.38 8.58 1.67
C GLU A 7 -9.37 8.11 0.59
N TYR A 8 -9.35 8.74 -0.59
CA TYR A 8 -10.23 8.37 -1.69
C TYR A 8 -9.96 6.93 -2.16
N TRP A 9 -8.69 6.59 -2.37
CA TRP A 9 -8.29 5.24 -2.77
C TRP A 9 -8.67 4.19 -1.72
N TRP A 10 -8.39 4.47 -0.45
CA TRP A 10 -8.67 3.51 0.63
C TRP A 10 -10.17 3.27 0.79
N LYS A 11 -11.00 4.31 0.65
CA LYS A 11 -12.45 4.18 0.67
C LYS A 11 -12.96 3.21 -0.40
N GLY A 12 -12.49 3.35 -1.65
CA GLY A 12 -12.87 2.43 -2.73
C GLY A 12 -12.34 1.00 -2.52
N THR A 13 -11.09 0.87 -2.10
CA THR A 13 -10.43 -0.43 -1.90
C THR A 13 -11.05 -1.21 -0.74
N SER A 14 -11.30 -0.55 0.39
CA SER A 14 -11.93 -1.16 1.57
C SER A 14 -13.37 -1.60 1.28
N GLN A 15 -14.16 -0.81 0.54
CA GLN A 15 -15.50 -1.23 0.11
C GLN A 15 -15.44 -2.51 -0.73
N MET A 16 -14.55 -2.57 -1.73
CA MET A 16 -14.37 -3.77 -2.55
C MET A 16 -13.99 -5.00 -1.71
N LEU A 17 -13.14 -4.84 -0.69
CA LEU A 17 -12.74 -5.93 0.20
C LEU A 17 -13.91 -6.42 1.05
N ILE A 18 -14.72 -5.50 1.58
CA ILE A 18 -15.96 -5.82 2.32
C ILE A 18 -16.94 -6.56 1.42
N ASP A 19 -17.16 -6.09 0.19
CA ASP A 19 -18.06 -6.72 -0.77
C ASP A 19 -17.63 -8.15 -1.15
N ARG A 20 -16.32 -8.45 -1.03
CA ARG A 20 -15.74 -9.79 -1.20
C ARG A 20 -15.82 -10.66 0.08
N GLY A 21 -16.44 -10.16 1.15
CA GLY A 21 -16.54 -10.84 2.44
C GLY A 21 -15.22 -10.88 3.21
N MET A 22 -14.24 -10.04 2.86
CA MET A 22 -12.97 -9.96 3.58
C MET A 22 -13.11 -9.10 4.83
N VAL A 23 -12.49 -9.55 5.93
CA VAL A 23 -12.34 -8.72 7.13
C VAL A 23 -11.28 -7.65 6.85
N VAL A 24 -11.68 -6.38 6.92
CA VAL A 24 -10.76 -5.25 6.78
C VAL A 24 -10.10 -4.97 8.12
N ASP A 25 -8.96 -5.61 8.34
CA ASP A 25 -8.10 -5.38 9.49
C ASP A 25 -6.80 -4.64 9.11
N TRP A 26 -5.94 -4.42 10.11
CA TRP A 26 -4.65 -3.76 9.90
C TRP A 26 -3.73 -4.51 8.93
N VAL A 27 -3.82 -5.84 8.87
CA VAL A 27 -3.00 -6.66 7.97
C VAL A 27 -3.45 -6.46 6.53
N CYS A 28 -4.76 -6.43 6.30
CA CYS A 28 -5.37 -6.17 5.00
C CYS A 28 -4.99 -4.78 4.48
N PHE A 29 -5.13 -3.75 5.32
CA PHE A 29 -4.70 -2.39 4.99
C PHE A 29 -3.22 -2.34 4.59
N LYS A 30 -2.32 -2.88 5.44
CA LYS A 30 -0.87 -2.84 5.16
C LYS A 30 -0.52 -3.51 3.84
N ARG A 31 -1.14 -4.66 3.53
CA ARG A 31 -0.92 -5.37 2.26
C ARG A 31 -1.31 -4.50 1.07
N ALA A 32 -2.55 -4.00 1.04
CA ALA A 32 -3.04 -3.16 -0.04
C ALA A 32 -2.25 -1.86 -0.19
N PHE A 33 -1.84 -1.26 0.93
CA PHE A 33 -1.03 -0.04 0.94
C PHE A 33 0.36 -0.28 0.35
N LEU A 34 1.06 -1.33 0.78
CA LEU A 34 2.39 -1.65 0.26
C LEU A 34 2.34 -2.04 -1.21
N GLU A 35 1.34 -2.80 -1.64
CA GLU A 35 1.17 -3.16 -3.06
C GLU A 35 1.02 -1.93 -3.95
N LYS A 36 0.22 -0.94 -3.52
CA LYS A 36 0.01 0.29 -4.30
C LYS A 36 1.20 1.25 -4.27
N TYR A 37 1.76 1.50 -3.09
CA TYR A 37 2.70 2.61 -2.89
C TYR A 37 4.16 2.16 -2.79
N PHE A 38 4.41 0.87 -2.56
CA PHE A 38 5.74 0.26 -2.50
C PHE A 38 5.82 -0.97 -3.43
N PRO A 39 5.59 -0.78 -4.76
CA PRO A 39 5.77 -1.87 -5.71
C PRO A 39 7.21 -2.35 -5.70
N GLU A 40 7.42 -3.56 -6.24
CA GLU A 40 8.71 -4.23 -6.25
C GLU A 40 9.85 -3.35 -6.81
N SER A 41 9.59 -2.57 -7.85
CA SER A 41 10.58 -1.63 -8.41
C SER A 41 11.03 -0.56 -7.41
N VAL A 42 10.10 0.00 -6.63
CA VAL A 42 10.41 0.97 -5.58
C VAL A 42 11.19 0.30 -4.46
N ARG A 43 10.85 -0.94 -4.10
CA ARG A 43 11.59 -1.72 -3.10
C ARG A 43 13.03 -1.98 -3.54
N HIS A 44 13.23 -2.47 -4.77
CA HIS A 44 14.56 -2.71 -5.34
C HIS A 44 15.39 -1.42 -5.41
N ALA A 45 14.77 -0.29 -5.78
CA ALA A 45 15.46 0.99 -5.78
C ALA A 45 15.93 1.41 -4.39
N ARG A 46 15.08 1.23 -3.36
CA ARG A 46 15.44 1.53 -1.96
C ARG A 46 16.51 0.59 -1.43
N GLU A 47 16.46 -0.70 -1.76
CA GLU A 47 17.49 -1.68 -1.41
C GLU A 47 18.83 -1.30 -2.06
N ALA A 48 18.84 -0.94 -3.33
CA ALA A 48 20.05 -0.48 -4.03
C ALA A 48 20.62 0.83 -3.45
N GLU A 49 19.77 1.79 -3.09
CA GLU A 49 20.18 3.00 -2.37
C GLU A 49 20.83 2.65 -1.03
N PHE A 50 20.23 1.76 -0.25
CA PHE A 50 20.76 1.34 1.04
C PHE A 50 22.14 0.67 0.92
N MET A 51 22.32 -0.22 -0.06
CA MET A 51 23.61 -0.89 -0.30
C MET A 51 24.73 0.09 -0.68
N ARG A 52 24.40 1.26 -1.23
CA ARG A 52 25.37 2.31 -1.59
C ARG A 52 25.75 3.23 -0.42
N LEU A 53 25.02 3.15 0.69
CA LEU A 53 25.29 3.92 1.90
C LEU A 53 26.26 3.20 2.86
N GLN A 54 26.62 1.94 2.58
CA GLN A 54 27.63 1.16 3.30
C GLN A 54 29.05 1.50 2.82
#